data_AF-D2RHK8-F1
#
_entry.id   AF-D2RHK8-F1
#
_cell.length_a   1.000
_cell.length_b   1.000
_cell.length_c   1.000
_cell.angle_alpha   90.00
_cell.angle_beta   90.00
_cell.angle_gamma   90.00
#
_symmetry.space_group_name_H-M   'P 1'
#
loop_
_entity.id
_entity.type
_entity.pdbx_description
1 polymer ?
#
loop_
_entity_poly.entity_id
_entity_poly.type
_entity_poly.pdbx_seq_one_letter_code
_entity_poly.pdbx_strand_id
1 'polypeptide(L)'
;MGVPWGDNIPTENLGWVLGVLTLATLVVYLYATMYPSSLSIMERNVKELDVAKLSLIKHAIDSGGTVTVNLNDESITVEDDGNWLEIYLMFEDGTKAIIYNDTFGRITIDGLVYECGGVFEEDRVIIPPELHYKGSTLSLSIVKITNDFSISGRTKISLKVNKSLHKVFPDSLKNPVNGSFNFELRSDCYKAWAKFLEYEGIDVTVDDVNRTVKFTLPPDLSGIPISLKMFEGGLSAGLSGNISSFIMHLMGLHQDLDLPIVIDANRYELVIQLKKTGGGSNESYLVIAFIDKVEGFYETWRSEDPIPWKDSSLDLNILDDSITMVYTDQLGGVVVYDLEGEFADPSITWGGDVVKGTRKSLNEVFSHYISLFSNSRIIIKKPTDVKYKGCDMDNSWIYIEGEFVNCIKFLYIAEHRVRIEW
;
A
#
# COMPACT_ATOMS: atom_id res chain seq x y z
N MET A 1 -10.30 -53.71 -3.21
CA MET A 1 -10.99 -53.06 -4.33
C MET A 1 -10.38 -51.68 -4.47
N GLY A 2 -9.72 -51.43 -5.61
CA GLY A 2 -8.98 -50.20 -5.87
C GLY A 2 -9.87 -49.04 -6.28
N VAL A 3 -9.34 -47.83 -6.11
CA VAL A 3 -9.78 -46.59 -6.76
C VAL A 3 -9.21 -46.60 -8.20
N PRO A 4 -9.83 -45.90 -9.17
CA PRO A 4 -9.16 -44.66 -9.60
C PRO A 4 -10.11 -43.52 -10.05
N TRP A 5 -9.51 -42.33 -10.01
CA TRP A 5 -9.95 -41.03 -10.49
C TRP A 5 -10.10 -40.92 -12.01
N GLY A 6 -10.84 -39.92 -12.46
CA GLY A 6 -10.66 -39.32 -13.78
C GLY A 6 -11.61 -38.15 -14.02
N ASP A 7 -11.08 -36.93 -14.06
CA ASP A 7 -11.62 -35.88 -14.92
C ASP A 7 -10.48 -35.01 -15.45
N ASN A 8 -10.41 -34.96 -16.77
CA ASN A 8 -9.34 -34.39 -17.59
C ASN A 8 -9.56 -32.88 -17.78
N ILE A 9 -8.46 -32.12 -17.74
CA ILE A 9 -8.39 -30.80 -18.38
C ILE A 9 -8.26 -31.03 -19.91
N PRO A 10 -8.95 -30.27 -20.78
CA PRO A 10 -8.92 -30.50 -22.22
C PRO A 10 -7.50 -30.27 -22.78
N THR A 11 -6.95 -31.32 -23.39
CA THR A 11 -5.61 -31.36 -24.02
C THR A 11 -5.43 -30.39 -25.19
N GLU A 12 -6.51 -29.78 -25.69
CA GLU A 12 -6.47 -28.88 -26.84
C GLU A 12 -5.83 -27.52 -26.52
N ASN A 13 -6.00 -26.98 -25.31
CA ASN A 13 -5.44 -25.67 -24.95
C ASN A 13 -3.92 -25.70 -24.68
N LEU A 14 -3.40 -26.85 -24.22
CA LEU A 14 -1.95 -27.07 -24.07
C LEU A 14 -1.26 -27.19 -25.44
N GLY A 15 -1.93 -27.77 -26.44
CA GLY A 15 -1.41 -27.88 -27.80
C GLY A 15 -1.22 -26.53 -28.48
N TRP A 16 -2.14 -25.58 -28.26
CA TRP A 16 -2.02 -24.22 -28.84
C TRP A 16 -0.91 -23.39 -28.18
N VAL A 17 -0.75 -23.46 -26.86
CA VAL A 17 0.30 -22.70 -26.15
C VAL A 17 1.69 -23.25 -26.47
N LEU A 18 1.87 -24.58 -26.51
CA LEU A 18 3.11 -25.21 -26.99
C LEU A 18 3.35 -24.95 -28.48
N GLY A 19 2.30 -24.92 -29.30
CA GLY A 19 2.36 -24.60 -30.73
C GLY A 19 2.84 -23.18 -31.01
N VAL A 20 2.36 -22.19 -30.26
CA VAL A 20 2.76 -20.78 -30.43
C VAL A 20 4.20 -20.54 -29.96
N LEU A 21 4.63 -21.17 -28.85
CA LEU A 21 6.02 -21.09 -28.36
C LEU A 21 7.03 -21.76 -29.30
N THR A 22 6.64 -22.88 -29.94
CA THR A 22 7.48 -23.57 -30.93
C THR A 22 7.52 -22.84 -32.29
N LEU A 23 6.44 -22.16 -32.69
CA LEU A 23 6.45 -21.35 -33.92
C LEU A 23 7.31 -20.10 -33.77
N ALA A 24 7.25 -19.42 -32.61
CA ALA A 24 8.07 -18.24 -32.34
C ALA A 24 9.58 -18.56 -32.38
N THR A 25 9.98 -19.68 -31.79
CA THR A 25 11.38 -20.13 -31.79
C THR A 25 11.89 -20.52 -33.18
N LEU A 26 11.04 -21.11 -34.03
CA LEU A 26 11.40 -21.47 -35.42
C LEU A 26 11.54 -20.24 -36.33
N VAL A 27 10.67 -19.23 -36.16
CA VAL A 27 10.71 -17.98 -36.93
C VAL A 27 11.99 -17.19 -36.63
N VAL A 28 12.43 -17.15 -35.37
CA VAL A 28 13.70 -16.51 -34.96
C VAL A 28 14.91 -17.22 -35.58
N TYR A 29 14.90 -18.56 -35.62
CA TYR A 29 16.00 -19.35 -36.22
C TYR A 29 16.14 -19.13 -37.73
N LEU A 30 15.02 -19.12 -38.47
CA LEU A 30 15.03 -18.89 -39.93
C LEU A 30 15.46 -17.47 -40.30
N TYR A 31 15.03 -16.46 -39.53
CA TYR A 31 15.37 -15.06 -39.80
C TYR A 31 16.87 -14.75 -39.57
N ALA A 32 17.49 -15.39 -38.58
CA ALA A 32 18.91 -15.24 -38.26
C ALA A 32 19.85 -15.69 -39.40
N THR A 33 19.38 -16.55 -40.30
CA THR A 33 20.21 -17.09 -41.40
C THR A 33 20.16 -16.25 -42.68
N MET A 34 19.22 -15.31 -42.83
CA MET A 34 18.95 -14.65 -44.12
C MET A 34 19.43 -13.18 -44.25
N TYR A 35 19.78 -12.46 -43.18
CA TYR A 35 20.12 -11.02 -43.28
C TYR A 35 21.27 -10.55 -42.34
N PRO A 36 22.48 -10.26 -42.87
CA PRO A 36 23.63 -9.84 -42.08
C PRO A 36 23.72 -8.30 -41.99
N SER A 37 23.03 -7.70 -41.04
CA SER A 37 23.34 -6.36 -40.52
C SER A 37 23.60 -6.49 -39.02
N SER A 38 24.86 -6.74 -38.66
CA SER A 38 25.21 -7.86 -37.77
C SER A 38 25.71 -7.51 -36.37
N LEU A 39 25.60 -6.29 -35.88
CA LEU A 39 26.02 -5.97 -34.49
C LEU A 39 24.81 -5.74 -33.57
N SER A 40 23.97 -4.74 -33.85
CA SER A 40 22.79 -4.46 -33.00
C SER A 40 21.73 -5.57 -33.02
N ILE A 41 21.66 -6.36 -34.10
CA ILE A 41 20.77 -7.53 -34.20
C ILE A 41 21.38 -8.72 -33.48
N MET A 42 22.70 -8.92 -33.57
CA MET A 42 23.37 -10.00 -32.83
C MET A 42 23.34 -9.75 -31.33
N GLU A 43 23.61 -8.53 -30.86
CA GLU A 43 23.47 -8.15 -29.45
C GLU A 43 22.05 -8.38 -28.93
N ARG A 44 21.03 -8.02 -29.74
CA ARG A 44 19.63 -8.28 -29.39
C ARG A 44 19.32 -9.79 -29.32
N ASN A 45 19.79 -10.57 -30.29
CA ASN A 45 19.56 -12.01 -30.34
C ASN A 45 20.27 -12.77 -29.21
N VAL A 46 21.48 -12.35 -28.83
CA VAL A 46 22.22 -12.90 -27.68
C VAL A 46 21.44 -12.63 -26.39
N LYS A 47 21.01 -11.39 -26.22
CA LYS A 47 20.23 -10.99 -25.04
C LYS A 47 18.88 -11.71 -24.93
N GLU A 48 18.18 -11.90 -26.05
CA GLU A 48 16.95 -12.70 -26.09
C GLU A 48 17.21 -14.17 -25.69
N LEU A 49 18.37 -14.71 -26.06
CA LEU A 49 18.77 -16.05 -25.68
C LEU A 49 19.04 -16.16 -24.16
N ASP A 50 19.69 -15.18 -23.55
CA ASP A 50 19.97 -15.18 -22.10
C ASP A 50 18.69 -15.00 -21.28
N VAL A 51 17.78 -14.14 -21.75
CA VAL A 51 16.43 -14.04 -21.19
C VAL A 51 15.71 -15.38 -21.29
N ALA A 52 15.81 -16.10 -22.41
CA ALA A 52 15.20 -17.42 -22.54
C ALA A 52 15.81 -18.45 -21.57
N LYS A 53 17.12 -18.43 -21.34
CA LYS A 53 17.78 -19.32 -20.36
C LYS A 53 17.28 -19.04 -18.94
N LEU A 54 17.27 -17.78 -18.51
CA LEU A 54 16.74 -17.41 -17.19
C LEU A 54 15.24 -17.67 -17.06
N SER A 55 14.47 -17.53 -18.15
CA SER A 55 13.04 -17.89 -18.16
C SER A 55 12.84 -19.38 -17.93
N LEU A 56 13.66 -20.23 -18.54
CA LEU A 56 13.62 -21.68 -18.33
C LEU A 56 14.04 -22.06 -16.90
N ILE A 57 15.05 -21.38 -16.35
CA ILE A 57 15.46 -21.54 -14.95
C ILE A 57 14.32 -21.11 -14.02
N LYS A 58 13.73 -19.93 -14.23
CA LYS A 58 12.54 -19.48 -13.49
C LYS A 58 11.43 -20.52 -13.55
N HIS A 59 11.10 -21.02 -14.74
CA HIS A 59 10.06 -22.04 -14.88
C HIS A 59 10.37 -23.30 -14.05
N ALA A 60 11.61 -23.79 -14.09
CA ALA A 60 12.03 -24.92 -13.27
C ALA A 60 12.00 -24.62 -11.77
N ILE A 61 12.25 -23.37 -11.36
CA ILE A 61 12.09 -22.91 -9.98
C ILE A 61 10.61 -22.85 -9.58
N ASP A 62 9.72 -22.46 -10.49
CA ASP A 62 8.30 -22.34 -10.20
C ASP A 62 7.64 -23.73 -10.08
N SER A 63 7.90 -24.61 -11.05
CA SER A 63 7.30 -25.94 -11.15
C SER A 63 8.05 -27.04 -10.38
N GLY A 64 9.33 -26.80 -10.04
CA GLY A 64 10.27 -27.87 -9.71
C GLY A 64 10.70 -28.66 -10.97
N GLY A 65 11.88 -29.29 -10.91
CA GLY A 65 12.35 -30.20 -11.95
C GLY A 65 13.79 -29.97 -12.41
N THR A 66 14.11 -30.47 -13.59
CA THR A 66 15.44 -30.33 -14.21
C THR A 66 15.32 -29.49 -15.48
N VAL A 67 16.19 -28.49 -15.61
CA VAL A 67 16.34 -27.69 -16.82
C VAL A 67 17.73 -27.87 -17.37
N THR A 68 17.86 -27.89 -18.70
CA THR A 68 19.17 -27.95 -19.34
C THR A 68 19.47 -26.63 -20.04
N VAL A 69 20.58 -26.01 -19.68
CA VAL A 69 21.03 -24.71 -20.20
C VAL A 69 22.34 -24.92 -20.97
N ASN A 70 22.46 -24.28 -22.12
CA ASN A 70 23.71 -24.26 -22.88
C ASN A 70 24.44 -22.94 -22.62
N LEU A 71 25.60 -23.01 -21.97
CA LEU A 71 26.49 -21.87 -21.74
C LEU A 71 27.37 -21.75 -22.99
N ASN A 72 27.20 -20.67 -23.77
CA ASN A 72 27.94 -20.44 -25.01
C ASN A 72 29.12 -19.49 -24.75
N ASP A 73 30.08 -19.91 -23.93
CA ASP A 73 31.16 -19.07 -23.33
C ASP A 73 30.71 -18.11 -22.21
N GLU A 74 29.42 -18.15 -21.85
CA GLU A 74 28.89 -17.41 -20.72
C GLU A 74 29.22 -18.07 -19.38
N SER A 75 29.05 -17.32 -18.30
CA SER A 75 29.06 -17.83 -16.93
C SER A 75 27.68 -17.76 -16.31
N ILE A 76 27.25 -18.84 -15.67
CA ILE A 76 26.16 -18.82 -14.70
C ILE A 76 26.77 -18.76 -13.30
N THR A 77 26.28 -17.83 -12.49
CA THR A 77 26.66 -17.71 -11.09
C THR A 77 25.42 -17.75 -10.23
N VAL A 78 25.40 -18.64 -9.24
CA VAL A 78 24.33 -18.80 -8.27
C VAL A 78 24.92 -18.46 -6.91
N GLU A 79 24.26 -17.54 -6.21
CA GLU A 79 24.68 -17.03 -4.90
C GLU A 79 23.47 -17.08 -3.96
N ASP A 80 23.66 -17.56 -2.73
CA ASP A 80 22.64 -17.62 -1.67
C ASP A 80 22.61 -16.37 -0.77
N ASP A 81 23.58 -15.47 -0.98
CA ASP A 81 23.76 -14.23 -0.25
C ASP A 81 23.71 -12.98 -1.18
N GLY A 82 24.20 -11.84 -0.69
CA GLY A 82 24.27 -10.57 -1.45
C GLY A 82 23.00 -9.73 -1.42
N ASN A 83 21.84 -10.32 -1.72
CA ASN A 83 20.56 -9.61 -1.72
C ASN A 83 19.78 -9.84 -0.42
N TRP A 84 19.17 -8.79 0.11
CA TRP A 84 18.51 -8.80 1.43
C TRP A 84 17.14 -8.17 1.37
N LEU A 85 16.21 -8.75 2.13
CA LEU A 85 14.83 -8.28 2.27
C LEU A 85 14.43 -8.27 3.73
N GLU A 86 13.93 -7.14 4.21
CA GLU A 86 13.20 -7.02 5.47
C GLU A 86 11.76 -6.60 5.23
N ILE A 87 10.86 -7.29 5.91
CA ILE A 87 9.44 -7.01 5.96
C ILE A 87 9.02 -6.98 7.43
N TYR A 88 8.33 -5.93 7.83
CA TYR A 88 7.79 -5.83 9.17
C TYR A 88 6.46 -5.08 9.21
N LEU A 89 5.63 -5.43 10.19
CA LEU A 89 4.51 -4.61 10.58
C LEU A 89 4.97 -3.65 11.68
N MET A 90 4.69 -2.37 11.49
CA MET A 90 4.76 -1.37 12.53
C MET A 90 3.35 -1.14 13.04
N PHE A 91 3.09 -1.59 14.26
CA PHE A 91 1.86 -1.26 14.96
C PHE A 91 1.96 0.14 15.54
N GLU A 92 0.81 0.74 15.78
CA GLU A 92 0.72 2.13 16.22
C GLU A 92 1.25 2.37 17.64
N ASP A 93 1.26 1.33 18.49
CA ASP A 93 1.91 1.36 19.81
C ASP A 93 3.45 1.39 19.73
N GLY A 94 4.00 1.45 18.51
CA GLY A 94 5.43 1.40 18.22
C GLY A 94 5.98 -0.02 18.17
N THR A 95 5.16 -1.05 18.43
CA THR A 95 5.60 -2.44 18.35
C THR A 95 5.96 -2.79 16.91
N LYS A 96 7.21 -3.23 16.71
CA LYS A 96 7.70 -3.78 15.44
C LYS A 96 7.58 -5.30 15.47
N ALA A 97 6.76 -5.87 14.59
CA ALA A 97 6.74 -7.30 14.33
C ALA A 97 7.46 -7.61 13.01
N ILE A 98 8.63 -8.24 13.11
CA ILE A 98 9.38 -8.71 11.95
C ILE A 98 8.64 -9.91 11.34
N ILE A 99 8.28 -9.79 10.06
CA ILE A 99 7.64 -10.86 9.29
C ILE A 99 8.69 -11.65 8.52
N TYR A 100 9.65 -10.96 7.91
CA TYR A 100 10.75 -11.55 7.17
C TYR A 100 12.00 -10.68 7.34
N ASN A 101 13.16 -11.30 7.52
CA ASN A 101 14.44 -10.60 7.52
C ASN A 101 15.53 -11.63 7.20
N ASP A 102 15.90 -11.72 5.93
CA ASP A 102 16.90 -12.68 5.47
C ASP A 102 17.47 -12.30 4.10
N THR A 103 18.54 -12.96 3.70
CA THR A 103 19.00 -12.95 2.31
C THR A 103 18.17 -13.89 1.46
N PHE A 104 17.99 -13.56 0.18
CA PHE A 104 17.27 -14.40 -0.77
C PHE A 104 18.12 -14.86 -1.96
N GLY A 105 19.37 -14.39 -2.07
CA GLY A 105 20.30 -14.79 -3.12
C GLY A 105 19.93 -14.28 -4.51
N ARG A 106 20.62 -14.80 -5.53
CA ARG A 106 20.41 -14.47 -6.94
C ARG A 106 21.04 -15.48 -7.90
N ILE A 107 20.65 -15.41 -9.16
CA ILE A 107 21.31 -16.11 -10.27
C ILE A 107 21.67 -15.10 -11.35
N THR A 108 22.91 -15.10 -11.79
CA THR A 108 23.42 -14.16 -12.81
C THR A 108 23.85 -14.90 -14.07
N ILE A 109 23.41 -14.42 -15.24
CA ILE A 109 23.86 -14.85 -16.58
C ILE A 109 24.06 -13.59 -17.45
N ASP A 110 25.29 -13.33 -17.88
CA ASP A 110 25.68 -12.21 -18.77
C ASP A 110 25.03 -10.85 -18.43
N GLY A 111 25.08 -10.47 -17.15
CA GLY A 111 24.51 -9.20 -16.66
C GLY A 111 23.00 -9.20 -16.41
N LEU A 112 22.29 -10.28 -16.74
CA LEU A 112 20.93 -10.51 -16.28
C LEU A 112 20.94 -11.18 -14.91
N VAL A 113 20.05 -10.70 -14.03
CA VAL A 113 19.91 -11.17 -12.65
C VAL A 113 18.52 -11.73 -12.45
N TYR A 114 18.42 -12.97 -11.98
CA TYR A 114 17.19 -13.54 -11.44
C TYR A 114 17.21 -13.39 -9.92
N GLU A 115 16.15 -12.78 -9.37
CA GLU A 115 15.96 -12.60 -7.94
C GLU A 115 14.47 -12.53 -7.58
N CYS A 116 14.08 -13.11 -6.45
CA CYS A 116 12.72 -13.05 -5.90
C CYS A 116 11.61 -13.34 -6.95
N GLY A 117 11.85 -14.31 -7.85
CA GLY A 117 10.91 -14.70 -8.90
C GLY A 117 10.89 -13.81 -10.15
N GLY A 118 11.64 -12.71 -10.19
CA GLY A 118 11.77 -11.82 -11.35
C GLY A 118 13.09 -11.99 -12.10
N VAL A 119 13.16 -11.44 -13.31
CA VAL A 119 14.39 -11.33 -14.11
C VAL A 119 14.63 -9.87 -14.44
N PHE A 120 15.83 -9.40 -14.18
CA PHE A 120 16.20 -8.00 -14.20
C PHE A 120 17.48 -7.78 -15.01
N GLU A 121 17.56 -6.60 -15.60
CA GLU A 121 18.82 -5.88 -15.76
C GLU A 121 18.90 -4.83 -14.65
N GLU A 122 20.10 -4.30 -14.40
CA GLU A 122 20.39 -3.30 -13.35
C GLU A 122 19.27 -2.25 -13.18
N ASP A 123 18.81 -1.67 -14.29
CA ASP A 123 17.82 -0.58 -14.30
C ASP A 123 16.45 -0.95 -14.91
N ARG A 124 16.22 -2.22 -15.26
CA ARG A 124 15.02 -2.63 -16.02
C ARG A 124 14.52 -4.01 -15.64
N VAL A 125 13.20 -4.09 -15.43
CA VAL A 125 12.51 -5.37 -15.29
C VAL A 125 12.31 -6.01 -16.66
N ILE A 126 12.75 -7.27 -16.80
CA ILE A 126 12.53 -8.09 -17.99
C ILE A 126 11.33 -9.01 -17.78
N ILE A 127 11.30 -9.68 -16.63
CA ILE A 127 10.18 -10.49 -16.16
C ILE A 127 9.85 -10.01 -14.75
N PRO A 128 8.59 -9.61 -14.48
CA PRO A 128 8.22 -9.09 -13.17
C PRO A 128 8.39 -10.15 -12.08
N PRO A 129 8.74 -9.73 -10.86
CA PRO A 129 8.75 -10.61 -9.70
C PRO A 129 7.33 -11.03 -9.29
N GLU A 130 7.24 -12.02 -8.41
CA GLU A 130 5.96 -12.50 -7.87
C GLU A 130 5.50 -11.67 -6.67
N LEU A 131 5.27 -10.38 -6.94
CA LEU A 131 4.65 -9.44 -6.03
C LEU A 131 3.39 -8.92 -6.70
N HIS A 132 2.25 -9.07 -6.01
CA HIS A 132 0.99 -8.55 -6.49
C HIS A 132 0.35 -7.69 -5.40
N TYR A 133 0.07 -6.45 -5.74
CA TYR A 133 -0.67 -5.53 -4.89
C TYR A 133 -1.97 -5.11 -5.59
N LYS A 134 -3.11 -5.38 -4.95
CA LYS A 134 -4.42 -5.05 -5.51
C LYS A 134 -5.40 -4.59 -4.44
N GLY A 135 -5.86 -3.36 -4.56
CA GLY A 135 -6.76 -2.74 -3.58
C GLY A 135 -6.06 -2.59 -2.24
N SER A 136 -6.37 -3.50 -1.31
CA SER A 136 -5.72 -3.59 0.01
C SER A 136 -5.15 -4.98 0.31
N THR A 137 -4.90 -5.79 -0.74
CA THR A 137 -4.29 -7.12 -0.61
C THR A 137 -2.90 -7.13 -1.22
N LEU A 138 -1.90 -7.57 -0.45
CA LEU A 138 -0.54 -7.82 -0.93
C LEU A 138 -0.23 -9.32 -0.83
N SER A 139 0.21 -9.90 -1.94
CA SER A 139 0.77 -11.24 -1.99
C SER A 139 2.20 -11.21 -2.51
N LEU A 140 3.11 -11.84 -1.79
CA LEU A 140 4.54 -11.87 -2.11
C LEU A 140 5.08 -13.30 -2.00
N SER A 141 5.66 -13.79 -3.09
CA SER A 141 6.44 -15.03 -3.12
C SER A 141 7.93 -14.70 -3.10
N ILE A 142 8.58 -14.97 -1.96
CA ILE A 142 10.01 -14.81 -1.80
C ILE A 142 10.71 -16.07 -2.32
N VAL A 143 11.45 -15.96 -3.41
CA VAL A 143 12.31 -17.05 -3.88
C VAL A 143 13.69 -16.91 -3.24
N LYS A 144 14.03 -17.83 -2.34
CA LYS A 144 15.33 -17.87 -1.64
C LYS A 144 16.22 -18.96 -2.23
N ILE A 145 17.36 -18.56 -2.80
CA ILE A 145 18.43 -19.47 -3.18
C ILE A 145 19.16 -19.96 -1.91
N THR A 146 19.54 -21.24 -1.85
CA THR A 146 20.13 -21.84 -0.63
C THR A 146 21.48 -22.53 -0.87
N ASN A 147 22.15 -22.23 -1.97
CA ASN A 147 23.48 -22.73 -2.25
C ASN A 147 24.21 -21.89 -3.30
N ASP A 148 25.53 -22.01 -3.32
CA ASP A 148 26.39 -21.29 -4.25
C ASP A 148 27.05 -22.22 -5.27
N PHE A 149 27.20 -21.73 -6.49
CA PHE A 149 28.17 -22.26 -7.46
C PHE A 149 28.37 -21.28 -8.62
N SER A 150 29.48 -21.45 -9.35
CA SER A 150 29.68 -20.77 -10.62
C SER A 150 30.19 -21.77 -11.66
N ILE A 151 29.64 -21.70 -12.87
CA ILE A 151 30.03 -22.54 -14.02
C ILE A 151 30.24 -21.62 -15.21
N SER A 152 31.32 -21.84 -15.96
CA SER A 152 31.65 -21.08 -17.17
C SER A 152 32.14 -22.00 -18.29
N GLY A 153 32.10 -21.48 -19.52
CA GLY A 153 32.65 -22.12 -20.72
C GLY A 153 31.57 -22.66 -21.68
N ARG A 154 32.00 -23.39 -22.73
CA ARG A 154 31.11 -23.99 -23.74
C ARG A 154 30.58 -25.34 -23.29
N THR A 155 29.55 -25.35 -22.46
CA THR A 155 29.02 -26.61 -21.94
C THR A 155 27.50 -26.58 -21.78
N LYS A 156 26.91 -27.77 -21.90
CA LYS A 156 25.50 -28.00 -21.63
C LYS A 156 25.38 -28.50 -20.18
N ILE A 157 24.77 -27.71 -19.32
CA ILE A 157 24.59 -28.01 -17.90
C ILE A 157 23.14 -28.40 -17.61
N SER A 158 22.95 -29.41 -16.77
CA SER A 158 21.61 -29.82 -16.31
C SER A 158 21.43 -29.35 -14.87
N LEU A 159 20.60 -28.35 -14.67
CA LEU A 159 20.29 -27.80 -13.36
C LEU A 159 19.08 -28.52 -12.79
N LYS A 160 19.24 -29.19 -11.66
CA LYS A 160 18.16 -29.78 -10.89
C LYS A 160 17.74 -28.82 -9.78
N VAL A 161 16.45 -28.47 -9.77
CA VAL A 161 15.85 -27.56 -8.80
C VAL A 161 15.09 -28.38 -7.76
N ASN A 162 15.55 -28.30 -6.51
CA ASN A 162 14.82 -28.82 -5.35
C ASN A 162 14.16 -27.64 -4.63
N LYS A 163 12.82 -27.65 -4.55
CA LYS A 163 12.02 -26.57 -3.97
C LYS A 163 11.31 -27.04 -2.70
N SER A 164 11.32 -26.21 -1.67
CA SER A 164 10.41 -26.35 -0.53
C SER A 164 9.66 -25.04 -0.28
N LEU A 165 8.39 -25.16 0.12
CA LEU A 165 7.52 -24.02 0.42
C LEU A 165 7.42 -23.87 1.94
N HIS A 166 7.67 -22.65 2.41
CA HIS A 166 7.47 -22.23 3.77
C HIS A 166 6.48 -21.06 3.80
N LYS A 167 5.41 -21.20 4.57
CA LYS A 167 4.45 -20.10 4.77
C LYS A 167 5.06 -19.10 5.75
N VAL A 168 5.24 -17.85 5.33
CA VAL A 168 5.80 -16.79 6.18
C VAL A 168 4.68 -15.98 6.83
N PHE A 169 3.62 -15.65 6.07
CA PHE A 169 2.46 -14.93 6.59
C PHE A 169 1.17 -15.37 5.88
N PRO A 170 0.02 -15.49 6.58
CA PRO A 170 -0.16 -15.32 8.04
C PRO A 170 0.39 -16.51 8.84
N ASP A 171 1.05 -16.23 9.95
CA ASP A 171 1.46 -17.23 10.95
C ASP A 171 0.69 -17.02 12.27
N SER A 172 1.35 -16.60 13.35
CA SER A 172 0.70 -16.22 14.62
C SER A 172 -0.17 -14.97 14.49
N LEU A 173 0.20 -14.07 13.58
CA LEU A 173 -0.56 -12.90 13.17
C LEU A 173 -1.63 -13.27 12.14
N LYS A 174 -2.81 -12.66 12.24
CA LYS A 174 -3.97 -12.95 11.39
C LYS A 174 -4.25 -11.82 10.43
N ASN A 175 -4.90 -12.15 9.32
CA ASN A 175 -5.61 -11.17 8.51
C ASN A 175 -7.00 -10.90 9.11
N PRO A 176 -7.55 -9.67 8.96
CA PRO A 176 -6.89 -8.49 8.41
C PRO A 176 -5.77 -7.97 9.33
N VAL A 177 -4.75 -7.36 8.74
CA VAL A 177 -3.67 -6.71 9.49
C VAL A 177 -4.08 -5.30 9.92
N ASN A 178 -3.67 -4.89 11.12
CA ASN A 178 -3.97 -3.59 11.72
C ASN A 178 -2.70 -2.75 11.95
N GLY A 179 -1.61 -3.05 11.24
CA GLY A 179 -0.35 -2.33 11.32
C GLY A 179 0.10 -1.86 9.94
N SER A 180 0.98 -0.86 9.92
CA SER A 180 1.61 -0.40 8.68
C SER A 180 2.59 -1.46 8.18
N PHE A 181 2.40 -1.92 6.96
CA PHE A 181 3.32 -2.83 6.29
C PHE A 181 4.52 -2.05 5.77
N ASN A 182 5.71 -2.46 6.15
CA ASN A 182 6.96 -1.86 5.72
C ASN A 182 7.81 -2.89 5.00
N PHE A 183 8.36 -2.48 3.87
CA PHE A 183 9.19 -3.30 2.99
C PHE A 183 10.50 -2.56 2.73
N GLU A 184 11.62 -3.26 2.93
CA GLU A 184 12.95 -2.75 2.65
C GLU A 184 13.75 -3.83 1.90
N LEU A 185 14.17 -3.52 0.67
CA LEU A 185 14.91 -4.43 -0.19
C LEU A 185 16.24 -3.80 -0.60
N ARG A 186 17.32 -4.54 -0.37
CA ARG A 186 18.66 -4.20 -0.85
C ARG A 186 19.08 -5.17 -1.93
N SER A 187 19.37 -4.64 -3.12
CA SER A 187 19.73 -5.41 -4.31
C SER A 187 20.56 -4.56 -5.27
N ASP A 188 21.38 -5.19 -6.10
CA ASP A 188 22.02 -4.50 -7.23
C ASP A 188 20.98 -4.05 -8.29
N CYS A 189 19.81 -4.68 -8.34
CA CYS A 189 18.70 -4.31 -9.23
C CYS A 189 17.67 -3.37 -8.57
N TYR A 190 18.04 -2.66 -7.50
CA TYR A 190 17.12 -1.81 -6.73
C TYR A 190 16.38 -0.76 -7.58
N LYS A 191 17.02 -0.20 -8.62
CA LYS A 191 16.36 0.75 -9.53
C LYS A 191 15.28 0.09 -10.38
N ALA A 192 15.51 -1.14 -10.81
CA ALA A 192 14.51 -1.92 -11.52
C ALA A 192 13.32 -2.26 -10.61
N TRP A 193 13.59 -2.61 -9.34
CA TRP A 193 12.55 -2.80 -8.31
C TRP A 193 11.72 -1.55 -8.07
N ALA A 194 12.35 -0.39 -7.92
CA ALA A 194 11.66 0.88 -7.73
C ALA A 194 10.66 1.14 -8.86
N LYS A 195 11.11 1.03 -10.12
CA LYS A 195 10.25 1.21 -11.30
C LYS A 195 9.09 0.22 -11.36
N PHE A 196 9.32 -1.03 -10.96
CA PHE A 196 8.25 -2.03 -10.91
C PHE A 196 7.20 -1.70 -9.85
N LEU A 197 7.63 -1.34 -8.64
CA LEU A 197 6.73 -0.98 -7.54
C LEU A 197 5.92 0.29 -7.86
N GLU A 198 6.56 1.30 -8.46
CA GLU A 198 5.88 2.51 -8.97
C GLU A 198 4.83 2.16 -10.03
N TYR A 199 5.14 1.22 -10.94
CA TYR A 199 4.19 0.73 -11.93
C TYR A 199 2.99 0.01 -11.30
N GLU A 200 3.19 -0.70 -10.19
CA GLU A 200 2.13 -1.31 -9.36
C GLU A 200 1.37 -0.27 -8.51
N GLY A 201 1.68 1.04 -8.65
CA GLY A 201 1.01 2.13 -7.94
C GLY A 201 1.47 2.34 -6.50
N ILE A 202 2.60 1.75 -6.11
CA ILE A 202 3.17 1.87 -4.77
C ILE A 202 4.14 3.05 -4.74
N ASP A 203 3.99 3.92 -3.74
CA ASP A 203 4.91 5.02 -3.49
C ASP A 203 6.19 4.50 -2.82
N VAL A 204 7.34 4.75 -3.45
CA VAL A 204 8.65 4.18 -3.05
C VAL A 204 9.67 5.26 -2.74
N THR A 205 10.57 4.95 -1.81
CA THR A 205 11.77 5.73 -1.54
C THR A 205 12.99 4.94 -1.96
N VAL A 206 13.89 5.58 -2.71
CA VAL A 206 15.14 4.99 -3.20
C VAL A 206 16.32 5.59 -2.44
N ASP A 207 17.23 4.74 -1.98
CA ASP A 207 18.52 5.11 -1.40
C ASP A 207 19.65 4.56 -2.29
N ASP A 208 20.18 5.40 -3.18
CA ASP A 208 21.24 5.01 -4.11
C ASP A 208 22.56 4.66 -3.41
N VAL A 209 22.82 5.22 -2.22
CA VAL A 209 24.06 4.97 -1.47
C VAL A 209 24.07 3.55 -0.95
N ASN A 210 22.95 3.11 -0.39
CA ASN A 210 22.80 1.76 0.16
C ASN A 210 22.24 0.74 -0.84
N ARG A 211 21.85 1.17 -2.05
CA ARG A 211 21.18 0.36 -3.09
C ARG A 211 19.90 -0.28 -2.57
N THR A 212 19.08 0.54 -1.93
CA THR A 212 17.89 0.09 -1.21
C THR A 212 16.62 0.74 -1.75
N VAL A 213 15.54 -0.04 -1.83
CA VAL A 213 14.17 0.44 -2.06
C VAL A 213 13.34 0.22 -0.82
N LYS A 214 12.54 1.22 -0.45
CA LYS A 214 11.64 1.18 0.69
C LYS A 214 10.24 1.60 0.30
N PHE A 215 9.23 0.97 0.88
CA PHE A 215 7.87 1.50 0.85
C PHE A 215 7.10 1.13 2.10
N THR A 216 6.04 1.90 2.37
CA THR A 216 5.13 1.69 3.49
C THR A 216 3.69 1.72 2.99
N LEU A 217 2.92 0.68 3.32
CA LEU A 217 1.47 0.66 3.13
C LEU A 217 0.80 0.82 4.51
N PRO A 218 0.13 1.95 4.81
CA PRO A 218 -0.68 2.11 6.02
C PRO A 218 -1.80 1.06 6.13
N PRO A 219 -2.32 0.79 7.34
CA PRO A 219 -3.45 -0.12 7.49
C PRO A 219 -4.71 0.41 6.80
N ASP A 220 -5.55 -0.50 6.30
CA ASP A 220 -6.90 -0.19 5.83
C ASP A 220 -7.81 0.08 7.04
N LEU A 221 -8.29 1.32 7.14
CA LEU A 221 -9.13 1.77 8.27
C LEU A 221 -10.61 1.40 8.10
N SER A 222 -10.99 0.83 6.95
CA SER A 222 -12.39 0.60 6.59
C SER A 222 -13.00 -0.57 7.37
N GLY A 223 -14.09 -0.28 8.07
CA GLY A 223 -14.95 -1.27 8.71
C GLY A 223 -14.45 -1.76 10.07
N ILE A 224 -13.56 -1.00 10.73
CA ILE A 224 -13.07 -1.31 12.07
C ILE A 224 -13.23 -0.10 13.01
N PRO A 225 -13.64 -0.29 14.28
CA PRO A 225 -13.56 0.75 15.29
C PRO A 225 -12.09 1.04 15.65
N ILE A 226 -11.71 2.32 15.59
CA ILE A 226 -10.36 2.81 15.88
C ILE A 226 -10.42 3.66 17.14
N SER A 227 -9.72 3.27 18.20
CA SER A 227 -9.70 4.01 19.47
C SER A 227 -9.19 5.43 19.26
N LEU A 228 -9.78 6.43 19.94
CA LEU A 228 -9.32 7.81 19.81
C LEU A 228 -7.86 8.01 20.25
N LYS A 229 -7.38 7.18 21.16
CA LYS A 229 -5.97 7.18 21.59
C LYS A 229 -5.00 6.94 20.43
N MET A 230 -5.43 6.18 19.41
CA MET A 230 -4.66 5.89 18.20
C MET A 230 -4.36 7.16 17.40
N PHE A 231 -5.16 8.23 17.55
CA PHE A 231 -4.95 9.48 16.83
C PHE A 231 -3.95 10.44 17.49
N GLU A 232 -3.44 10.18 18.69
CA GLU A 232 -2.46 11.08 19.36
C GLU A 232 -1.12 11.18 18.62
N GLY A 233 -0.72 10.12 17.89
CA GLY A 233 0.47 10.10 17.03
C GLY A 233 0.21 10.42 15.55
N GLY A 234 -1.07 10.58 15.17
CA GLY A 234 -1.50 10.66 13.79
C GLY A 234 -1.54 9.29 13.10
N LEU A 235 -2.68 8.97 12.51
CA LEU A 235 -2.91 7.73 11.75
C LEU A 235 -2.95 8.02 10.26
N SER A 236 -1.98 7.50 9.53
CA SER A 236 -1.91 7.66 8.07
C SER A 236 -2.87 6.70 7.37
N ALA A 237 -3.56 7.18 6.34
CA ALA A 237 -4.36 6.37 5.42
C ALA A 237 -4.36 7.02 4.02
N GLY A 238 -4.60 6.25 2.95
CA GLY A 238 -4.82 6.81 1.62
C GLY A 238 -6.31 6.85 1.31
N LEU A 239 -6.89 8.02 1.08
CA LEU A 239 -8.31 8.15 0.76
C LEU A 239 -8.51 8.27 -0.75
N SER A 240 -9.33 7.41 -1.35
CA SER A 240 -9.55 7.42 -2.81
C SER A 240 -10.96 7.81 -3.24
N GLY A 241 -11.94 7.60 -2.38
CA GLY A 241 -13.33 7.79 -2.72
C GLY A 241 -14.13 8.37 -1.57
N ASN A 242 -15.44 8.21 -1.69
CA ASN A 242 -16.38 8.70 -0.69
C ASN A 242 -16.32 7.83 0.57
N ILE A 243 -16.59 8.49 1.69
CA ILE A 243 -16.83 7.84 2.97
C ILE A 243 -18.33 7.54 3.03
N SER A 244 -18.70 6.28 3.21
CA SER A 244 -20.09 5.82 3.33
C SER A 244 -20.58 5.77 4.77
N SER A 245 -19.66 5.73 5.74
CA SER A 245 -19.95 5.83 7.17
C SER A 245 -18.81 6.53 7.90
N PHE A 246 -19.16 7.48 8.77
CA PHE A 246 -18.22 8.09 9.71
C PHE A 246 -18.93 8.29 11.04
N ILE A 247 -18.65 7.42 12.00
CA ILE A 247 -19.27 7.44 13.32
C ILE A 247 -18.22 7.73 14.36
N MET A 248 -18.49 8.73 15.20
CA MET A 248 -17.72 9.01 16.41
C MET A 248 -18.51 8.50 17.62
N HIS A 249 -17.99 7.48 18.30
CA HIS A 249 -18.50 7.01 19.58
C HIS A 249 -17.63 7.59 20.70
N LEU A 250 -18.21 8.46 21.50
CA LEU A 250 -17.51 9.17 22.57
C LEU A 250 -18.07 8.74 23.93
N MET A 251 -17.16 8.40 24.83
CA MET A 251 -17.45 7.97 26.19
C MET A 251 -16.81 8.91 27.21
N GLY A 252 -17.35 8.95 28.43
CA GLY A 252 -16.78 9.75 29.52
C GLY A 252 -16.80 11.26 29.26
N LEU A 253 -17.86 11.76 28.61
CA LEU A 253 -17.97 13.18 28.26
C LEU A 253 -18.06 14.08 29.50
N HIS A 254 -17.15 15.04 29.58
CA HIS A 254 -17.04 15.99 30.69
C HIS A 254 -17.57 17.39 30.35
N GLN A 255 -17.77 18.21 31.39
CA GLN A 255 -18.24 19.60 31.27
C GLN A 255 -17.23 20.54 30.62
N ASP A 256 -16.01 20.09 30.32
CA ASP A 256 -14.96 20.85 29.64
C ASP A 256 -14.60 20.26 28.26
N LEU A 257 -15.53 19.50 27.65
CA LEU A 257 -15.37 18.91 26.32
C LEU A 257 -14.90 19.95 25.28
N ASP A 258 -13.71 19.69 24.74
CA ASP A 258 -13.09 20.38 23.61
C ASP A 258 -12.25 19.36 22.84
N LEU A 259 -12.85 18.75 21.81
CA LEU A 259 -12.29 17.63 21.06
C LEU A 259 -12.22 17.97 19.57
N PRO A 260 -11.06 18.44 19.08
CA PRO A 260 -10.76 18.49 17.65
C PRO A 260 -10.21 17.13 17.16
N ILE A 261 -10.72 16.68 16.03
CA ILE A 261 -10.16 15.64 15.18
C ILE A 261 -9.76 16.29 13.86
N VAL A 262 -8.52 16.10 13.45
CA VAL A 262 -7.96 16.75 12.25
C VAL A 262 -7.66 15.68 11.20
N ILE A 263 -8.13 15.90 9.98
CA ILE A 263 -7.76 15.13 8.79
C ILE A 263 -6.84 16.02 7.96
N ASP A 264 -5.58 15.65 7.85
CA ASP A 264 -4.52 16.46 7.22
C ASP A 264 -4.04 15.79 5.93
N ALA A 265 -4.20 16.46 4.78
CA ALA A 265 -3.71 16.05 3.46
C ALA A 265 -2.53 16.90 2.98
N ASN A 266 -1.70 17.37 3.92
CA ASN A 266 -0.53 18.23 3.70
C ASN A 266 -0.84 19.65 3.20
N ARG A 267 -1.61 19.84 2.12
CA ARG A 267 -2.11 21.18 1.70
C ARG A 267 -3.36 21.57 2.48
N TYR A 268 -4.31 20.65 2.53
CA TYR A 268 -5.62 20.89 3.15
C TYR A 268 -5.69 20.26 4.53
N GLU A 269 -6.40 20.91 5.45
CA GLU A 269 -6.85 20.30 6.70
C GLU A 269 -8.36 20.42 6.84
N LEU A 270 -8.97 19.35 7.36
CA LEU A 270 -10.37 19.32 7.74
C LEU A 270 -10.44 19.03 9.24
N VAL A 271 -10.93 19.99 10.01
CA VAL A 271 -11.09 19.90 11.46
C VAL A 271 -12.55 19.61 11.78
N ILE A 272 -12.80 18.53 12.51
CA ILE A 272 -14.08 18.19 13.12
C ILE A 272 -13.94 18.46 14.61
N GLN A 273 -14.65 19.46 15.12
CA GLN A 273 -14.51 19.86 16.53
C GLN A 273 -15.84 19.84 17.27
N LEU A 274 -15.88 19.08 18.35
CA LEU A 274 -16.94 19.12 19.34
C LEU A 274 -16.48 19.95 20.53
N LYS A 275 -17.21 21.02 20.83
CA LYS A 275 -16.89 21.89 21.96
C LYS A 275 -18.12 22.31 22.72
N LYS A 276 -18.02 22.21 24.05
CA LYS A 276 -19.00 22.78 24.96
C LYS A 276 -18.71 24.27 25.16
N THR A 277 -19.72 25.12 24.99
CA THR A 277 -19.56 26.59 25.06
C THR A 277 -20.06 27.22 26.37
N GLY A 278 -20.30 26.40 27.41
CA GLY A 278 -20.72 26.85 28.75
C GLY A 278 -22.12 26.36 29.18
N GLY A 279 -22.50 26.62 30.44
CA GLY A 279 -23.80 26.21 31.02
C GLY A 279 -23.81 24.79 31.60
N GLY A 280 -24.88 24.45 32.34
CA GLY A 280 -25.06 23.14 32.99
C GLY A 280 -25.76 22.08 32.14
N SER A 281 -26.14 22.38 30.88
CA SER A 281 -26.74 21.41 29.96
C SER A 281 -25.69 20.50 29.34
N ASN A 282 -26.03 19.25 29.04
CA ASN A 282 -25.11 18.26 28.47
C ASN A 282 -25.12 18.34 26.94
N GLU A 283 -24.66 19.46 26.39
CA GLU A 283 -24.72 19.74 24.95
C GLU A 283 -23.44 20.42 24.46
N SER A 284 -23.04 20.15 23.21
CA SER A 284 -21.86 20.72 22.53
C SER A 284 -22.21 21.23 21.14
N TYR A 285 -21.54 22.28 20.68
CA TYR A 285 -21.59 22.64 19.27
C TYR A 285 -20.57 21.81 18.47
N LEU A 286 -20.98 21.41 17.27
CA LEU A 286 -20.12 20.81 16.27
C LEU A 286 -19.65 21.91 15.32
N VAL A 287 -18.36 21.92 15.03
CA VAL A 287 -17.77 22.78 14.00
C VAL A 287 -17.00 21.92 13.01
N ILE A 288 -17.22 22.17 11.72
CA ILE A 288 -16.41 21.66 10.61
C ILE A 288 -15.64 22.84 10.05
N ALA A 289 -14.32 22.75 10.04
CA ALA A 289 -13.46 23.78 9.47
C ALA A 289 -12.56 23.19 8.38
N PHE A 290 -12.59 23.79 7.19
CA PHE A 290 -11.67 23.50 6.10
C PHE A 290 -10.60 24.58 6.04
N ILE A 291 -9.34 24.19 5.88
CA ILE A 291 -8.19 25.08 5.88
C ILE A 291 -7.34 24.78 4.65
N ASP A 292 -7.06 25.79 3.82
CA ASP A 292 -6.01 25.73 2.79
C ASP A 292 -4.75 26.41 3.32
N LYS A 293 -3.77 25.59 3.72
CA LYS A 293 -2.51 26.07 4.33
C LYS A 293 -1.61 26.81 3.34
N VAL A 294 -1.84 26.64 2.04
CA VAL A 294 -1.02 27.26 0.98
C VAL A 294 -1.58 28.62 0.60
N GLU A 295 -2.89 28.70 0.36
CA GLU A 295 -3.55 29.96 0.01
C GLU A 295 -3.86 30.83 1.25
N GLY A 296 -3.77 30.25 2.46
CA GLY A 296 -3.88 30.98 3.72
C GLY A 296 -5.31 31.42 4.04
N PHE A 297 -6.29 30.57 3.75
CA PHE A 297 -7.69 30.83 4.09
C PHE A 297 -8.33 29.65 4.80
N TYR A 298 -9.44 29.93 5.48
CA TYR A 298 -10.28 28.90 6.08
C TYR A 298 -11.76 29.15 5.82
N GLU A 299 -12.53 28.07 5.90
CA GLU A 299 -13.98 28.04 5.81
C GLU A 299 -14.54 27.27 6.99
N THR A 300 -15.57 27.80 7.64
CA THR A 300 -16.13 27.21 8.87
C THR A 300 -17.64 27.08 8.81
N TRP A 301 -18.10 25.94 9.30
CA TRP A 301 -19.51 25.60 9.48
C TRP A 301 -19.75 25.20 10.91
N ARG A 302 -20.82 25.70 11.52
CA ARG A 302 -21.22 25.38 12.90
C ARG A 302 -22.61 24.80 12.93
N SER A 303 -22.86 23.80 13.78
CA SER A 303 -24.21 23.29 13.98
C SER A 303 -25.14 24.42 14.45
N GLU A 304 -26.32 24.53 13.83
CA GLU A 304 -27.30 25.56 14.19
C GLU A 304 -27.75 25.38 15.64
N ASP A 305 -28.12 24.15 15.97
CA ASP A 305 -28.47 23.70 17.32
C ASP A 305 -27.28 22.96 17.98
N PRO A 306 -27.17 23.01 19.32
CA PRO A 306 -26.18 22.23 20.03
C PRO A 306 -26.58 20.74 20.04
N ILE A 307 -25.57 19.87 19.95
CA ILE A 307 -25.72 18.41 19.95
C ILE A 307 -25.77 17.91 21.39
N PRO A 308 -26.89 17.32 21.84
CA PRO A 308 -27.00 16.79 23.19
C PRO A 308 -26.26 15.45 23.34
N TRP A 309 -25.73 15.20 24.53
CA TRP A 309 -25.21 13.90 24.93
C TRP A 309 -25.96 13.38 26.16
N LYS A 310 -25.97 12.06 26.35
CA LYS A 310 -26.72 11.40 27.43
C LYS A 310 -25.80 10.45 28.19
N ASP A 311 -25.94 10.40 29.52
CA ASP A 311 -25.18 9.47 30.37
C ASP A 311 -23.65 9.54 30.17
N SER A 312 -23.16 10.75 29.82
CA SER A 312 -21.75 11.02 29.47
C SER A 312 -21.25 10.27 28.23
N SER A 313 -22.14 9.93 27.29
CA SER A 313 -21.79 9.36 25.99
C SER A 313 -22.51 10.05 24.82
N LEU A 314 -21.87 10.01 23.66
CA LEU A 314 -22.38 10.55 22.40
C LEU A 314 -22.01 9.63 21.24
N ASP A 315 -23.01 9.20 20.49
CA ASP A 315 -22.84 8.61 19.17
C ASP A 315 -23.18 9.67 18.12
N LEU A 316 -22.18 10.11 17.37
CA LEU A 316 -22.35 11.12 16.34
C LEU A 316 -22.03 10.52 14.97
N ASN A 317 -23.03 10.52 14.08
CA ASN A 317 -22.82 10.24 12.67
C ASN A 317 -22.46 11.54 11.95
N ILE A 318 -21.25 11.63 11.39
CA ILE A 318 -20.77 12.80 10.65
C ILE A 318 -21.44 12.89 9.25
N LEU A 319 -22.14 11.86 8.83
CA LEU A 319 -22.95 11.86 7.61
C LEU A 319 -24.45 12.02 7.90
N ASP A 320 -24.82 12.63 9.03
CA ASP A 320 -26.22 12.85 9.41
C ASP A 320 -26.85 14.04 8.67
N ASP A 321 -27.87 13.76 7.85
CA ASP A 321 -28.61 14.79 7.11
C ASP A 321 -29.55 15.64 7.98
N SER A 322 -29.84 15.20 9.21
CA SER A 322 -30.72 15.92 10.14
C SER A 322 -30.03 17.05 10.90
N ILE A 323 -28.70 17.03 10.99
CA ILE A 323 -27.92 18.09 11.64
C ILE A 323 -27.72 19.23 10.64
N THR A 324 -28.33 20.38 10.94
CA THR A 324 -28.18 21.59 10.13
C THR A 324 -26.90 22.33 10.52
N MET A 325 -26.08 22.63 9.53
CA MET A 325 -24.84 23.39 9.65
C MET A 325 -25.01 24.77 9.01
N VAL A 326 -24.47 25.80 9.66
CA VAL A 326 -24.51 27.19 9.23
C VAL A 326 -23.10 27.66 8.88
N TYR A 327 -22.92 28.18 7.66
CA TYR A 327 -21.66 28.76 7.23
C TYR A 327 -21.39 30.09 7.93
N THR A 328 -20.33 30.18 8.75
CA THR A 328 -20.09 31.34 9.61
C THR A 328 -18.68 31.38 10.18
N ASP A 329 -18.13 32.59 10.35
CA ASP A 329 -16.94 32.93 11.15
C ASP A 329 -17.29 33.16 12.64
N GLN A 330 -18.58 33.28 12.97
CA GLN A 330 -19.07 33.48 14.33
C GLN A 330 -19.30 32.13 15.01
N LEU A 331 -18.25 31.59 15.64
CA LEU A 331 -18.24 30.23 16.17
C LEU A 331 -18.84 30.10 17.59
N GLY A 332 -19.49 31.15 18.11
CA GLY A 332 -20.27 31.07 19.36
C GLY A 332 -19.46 30.66 20.59
N GLY A 333 -18.18 31.02 20.66
CA GLY A 333 -17.27 30.62 21.74
C GLY A 333 -16.52 29.30 21.49
N VAL A 334 -16.78 28.63 20.37
CA VAL A 334 -15.90 27.55 19.90
C VAL A 334 -14.63 28.18 19.33
N VAL A 335 -13.49 27.84 19.94
CA VAL A 335 -12.16 28.21 19.42
C VAL A 335 -11.66 27.02 18.63
N VAL A 336 -11.64 27.14 17.31
CA VAL A 336 -11.24 26.02 16.46
C VAL A 336 -9.73 25.84 16.51
N TYR A 337 -9.30 24.59 16.53
CA TYR A 337 -7.89 24.24 16.43
C TYR A 337 -7.24 24.91 15.21
N ASP A 338 -6.15 25.64 15.47
CA ASP A 338 -5.16 26.06 14.46
C ASP A 338 -5.74 26.77 13.24
N LEU A 339 -6.81 27.55 13.43
CA LEU A 339 -7.31 28.44 12.40
C LEU A 339 -6.31 29.57 12.17
N GLU A 340 -5.51 29.42 11.12
CA GLU A 340 -4.67 30.47 10.56
C GLU A 340 -5.23 30.91 9.20
N GLY A 341 -5.06 32.20 8.88
CA GLY A 341 -5.52 32.78 7.61
C GLY A 341 -6.78 33.63 7.72
N GLU A 342 -7.33 33.99 6.56
CA GLU A 342 -8.55 34.80 6.45
C GLU A 342 -9.79 33.91 6.25
N PHE A 343 -10.93 34.32 6.84
CA PHE A 343 -12.20 33.66 6.56
C PHE A 343 -12.58 33.91 5.10
N ALA A 344 -12.64 32.84 4.33
CA ALA A 344 -12.81 32.90 2.88
C ALA A 344 -14.24 33.25 2.46
N ASP A 345 -14.37 33.70 1.21
CA ASP A 345 -15.62 33.60 0.48
C ASP A 345 -15.80 32.13 0.05
N PRO A 346 -16.90 31.46 0.43
CA PRO A 346 -17.09 30.03 0.16
C PRO A 346 -17.26 29.74 -1.33
N SER A 347 -17.43 30.76 -2.19
CA SER A 347 -17.38 30.58 -3.64
C SER A 347 -16.07 29.97 -4.14
N ILE A 348 -14.99 30.08 -3.36
CA ILE A 348 -13.69 29.47 -3.65
C ILE A 348 -13.80 27.95 -3.75
N THR A 349 -14.54 27.30 -2.84
CA THR A 349 -14.71 25.84 -2.83
C THR A 349 -16.08 25.40 -3.37
N TRP A 350 -17.13 26.19 -3.13
CA TRP A 350 -18.53 25.88 -3.48
C TRP A 350 -19.06 26.54 -4.76
N GLY A 351 -18.28 27.34 -5.48
CA GLY A 351 -18.67 27.87 -6.79
C GLY A 351 -19.76 28.95 -6.81
N GLY A 352 -20.08 29.57 -5.67
CA GLY A 352 -20.92 30.77 -5.56
C GLY A 352 -22.31 30.58 -4.95
N ASP A 353 -22.72 29.34 -4.67
CA ASP A 353 -24.05 29.03 -4.11
C ASP A 353 -24.14 29.13 -2.58
N VAL A 354 -23.02 29.41 -1.92
CA VAL A 354 -22.90 29.53 -0.47
C VAL A 354 -22.52 30.97 -0.12
N VAL A 355 -23.11 31.50 0.94
CA VAL A 355 -22.75 32.78 1.56
C VAL A 355 -22.86 32.64 3.08
N LYS A 356 -22.34 33.62 3.83
CA LYS A 356 -22.48 33.64 5.29
C LYS A 356 -23.95 33.51 5.71
N GLY A 357 -24.24 32.56 6.59
CA GLY A 357 -25.58 32.21 7.04
C GLY A 357 -26.31 31.16 6.20
N THR A 358 -25.71 30.69 5.08
CA THR A 358 -26.23 29.55 4.33
C THR A 358 -26.31 28.31 5.22
N ARG A 359 -27.38 27.54 5.05
CA ARG A 359 -27.64 26.29 5.76
C ARG A 359 -27.46 25.09 4.83
N LYS A 360 -26.79 24.06 5.33
CA LYS A 360 -26.56 22.78 4.67
C LYS A 360 -26.64 21.65 5.68
N SER A 361 -26.89 20.42 5.25
CA SER A 361 -26.78 19.28 6.16
C SER A 361 -25.32 19.01 6.52
N LEU A 362 -25.06 18.39 7.67
CA LEU A 362 -23.71 17.98 8.07
C LEU A 362 -23.08 17.05 7.04
N ASN A 363 -23.87 16.12 6.50
CA ASN A 363 -23.45 15.23 5.41
C ASN A 363 -23.00 16.01 4.18
N GLU A 364 -23.80 16.99 3.69
CA GLU A 364 -23.44 17.80 2.52
C GLU A 364 -22.10 18.54 2.74
N VAL A 365 -21.93 19.15 3.92
CA VAL A 365 -20.71 19.91 4.27
C VAL A 365 -19.50 19.00 4.34
N PHE A 366 -19.58 17.89 5.08
CA PHE A 366 -18.47 16.98 5.27
C PHE A 366 -18.09 16.29 3.96
N SER A 367 -19.08 15.78 3.22
CA SER A 367 -18.88 15.09 1.94
C SER A 367 -18.28 16.01 0.87
N HIS A 368 -18.65 17.30 0.86
CA HIS A 368 -18.02 18.28 -0.02
C HIS A 368 -16.53 18.43 0.29
N TYR A 369 -16.16 18.76 1.53
CA TYR A 369 -14.76 19.00 1.84
C TYR A 369 -13.92 17.73 1.73
N ILE A 370 -14.40 16.57 2.20
CA ILE A 370 -13.63 15.34 2.10
C ILE A 370 -13.34 14.94 0.64
N SER A 371 -14.22 15.30 -0.30
CA SER A 371 -13.98 15.06 -1.74
C SER A 371 -12.79 15.86 -2.29
N LEU A 372 -12.41 16.97 -1.66
CA LEU A 372 -11.21 17.73 -2.01
C LEU A 372 -9.92 17.00 -1.61
N PHE A 373 -10.03 15.96 -0.77
CA PHE A 373 -8.93 15.13 -0.28
C PHE A 373 -8.81 13.83 -1.09
N SER A 374 -9.68 13.60 -2.08
CA SER A 374 -9.66 12.37 -2.88
C SER A 374 -8.30 12.17 -3.57
N ASN A 375 -7.83 10.92 -3.55
CA ASN A 375 -6.51 10.51 -4.04
C ASN A 375 -5.33 11.10 -3.27
N SER A 376 -5.55 11.55 -2.02
CA SER A 376 -4.48 12.04 -1.15
C SER A 376 -4.19 11.05 -0.03
N ARG A 377 -2.92 11.03 0.40
CA ARG A 377 -2.55 10.47 1.69
C ARG A 377 -3.01 11.45 2.78
N ILE A 378 -3.85 10.96 3.68
CA ILE A 378 -4.36 11.71 4.82
C ILE A 378 -3.72 11.22 6.11
N ILE A 379 -3.62 12.12 7.09
CA ILE A 379 -3.27 11.80 8.47
C ILE A 379 -4.44 12.23 9.35
N ILE A 380 -5.07 11.27 10.03
CA ILE A 380 -6.11 11.54 11.02
C ILE A 380 -5.43 11.67 12.39
N LYS A 381 -5.52 12.84 13.01
CA LYS A 381 -4.80 13.15 14.25
C LYS A 381 -5.69 13.85 15.27
N LYS A 382 -5.41 13.62 16.56
CA LYS A 382 -5.92 14.40 17.68
C LYS A 382 -4.80 15.32 18.16
N PRO A 383 -4.99 16.65 18.17
CA PRO A 383 -4.05 17.57 18.80
C PRO A 383 -3.74 17.18 20.26
N THR A 384 -2.46 17.25 20.63
CA THR A 384 -1.93 16.86 21.96
C THR A 384 -1.88 18.02 22.96
N ASP A 385 -2.36 19.20 22.58
CA ASP A 385 -2.42 20.36 23.46
C ASP A 385 -3.33 20.08 24.67
N VAL A 386 -2.84 20.39 25.87
CA VAL A 386 -3.51 20.20 27.16
C VAL A 386 -4.87 20.92 27.27
N LYS A 387 -5.14 21.88 26.37
CA LYS A 387 -6.44 22.54 26.28
C LYS A 387 -7.55 21.66 25.71
N TYR A 388 -7.22 20.60 24.97
CA TYR A 388 -8.18 19.69 24.34
C TYR A 388 -8.38 18.43 25.18
N LYS A 389 -9.60 18.25 25.67
CA LYS A 389 -9.93 17.23 26.68
C LYS A 389 -11.43 16.97 26.73
N GLY A 390 -11.80 16.03 27.59
CA GLY A 390 -13.20 15.85 28.01
C GLY A 390 -13.89 14.63 27.44
N CYS A 391 -13.15 13.62 26.96
CA CYS A 391 -13.66 12.27 26.75
C CYS A 391 -12.62 11.21 27.17
N ASP A 392 -13.09 10.00 27.44
CA ASP A 392 -12.29 8.82 27.73
C ASP A 392 -11.72 8.25 26.43
N MET A 393 -10.42 8.44 26.19
CA MET A 393 -9.77 8.04 24.93
C MET A 393 -9.64 6.52 24.76
N ASP A 394 -9.58 5.77 25.87
CA ASP A 394 -9.44 4.31 25.81
C ASP A 394 -10.77 3.65 25.42
N ASN A 395 -11.91 4.28 25.76
CA ASN A 395 -13.25 3.77 25.47
C ASN A 395 -13.98 4.49 24.31
N SER A 396 -13.44 5.59 23.81
CA SER A 396 -13.97 6.31 22.64
C SER A 396 -13.31 5.82 21.36
N TRP A 397 -14.05 5.79 20.25
CA TRP A 397 -13.56 5.32 18.97
C TRP A 397 -14.21 6.03 17.77
N ILE A 398 -13.55 5.96 16.62
CA ILE A 398 -14.10 6.36 15.32
C ILE A 398 -14.24 5.11 14.46
N TYR A 399 -15.37 4.97 13.79
CA TYR A 399 -15.59 3.98 12.75
C TYR A 399 -15.72 4.69 11.41
N ILE A 400 -14.91 4.28 10.43
CA ILE A 400 -14.95 4.81 9.08
C ILE A 400 -15.20 3.65 8.12
N GLU A 401 -16.12 3.84 7.18
CA GLU A 401 -16.32 2.95 6.05
C GLU A 401 -16.19 3.76 4.77
N GLY A 402 -15.32 3.29 3.87
CA GLY A 402 -15.00 4.02 2.65
C GLY A 402 -13.95 3.30 1.82
N GLU A 403 -13.62 3.91 0.67
CA GLU A 403 -12.62 3.41 -0.26
C GLU A 403 -11.24 4.02 0.04
N PHE A 404 -10.35 3.20 0.59
CA PHE A 404 -8.97 3.54 0.83
C PHE A 404 -8.06 2.95 -0.27
N VAL A 405 -7.04 3.71 -0.67
CA VAL A 405 -5.97 3.28 -1.59
C VAL A 405 -4.62 3.30 -0.91
N ASN A 406 -3.64 2.64 -1.50
CA ASN A 406 -2.28 2.57 -0.97
C ASN A 406 -2.24 2.15 0.50
N CYS A 407 -3.15 1.24 0.89
CA CYS A 407 -3.28 0.69 2.22
C CYS A 407 -3.19 -0.84 2.20
N ILE A 408 -3.08 -1.46 3.37
CA ILE A 408 -2.99 -2.91 3.54
C ILE A 408 -4.07 -3.41 4.50
N LYS A 409 -4.81 -4.43 4.06
CA LYS A 409 -5.79 -5.17 4.85
C LYS A 409 -5.43 -6.63 4.91
N PHE A 410 -5.02 -7.22 3.78
CA PHE A 410 -4.70 -8.63 3.67
C PHE A 410 -3.26 -8.81 3.19
N LEU A 411 -2.51 -9.62 3.93
CA LEU A 411 -1.15 -9.98 3.58
C LEU A 411 -1.03 -11.50 3.38
N TYR A 412 -0.30 -11.91 2.35
CA TYR A 412 0.13 -13.28 2.16
C TYR A 412 1.59 -13.29 1.74
N ILE A 413 2.44 -13.98 2.51
CA ILE A 413 3.85 -14.12 2.19
C ILE A 413 4.24 -15.59 2.26
N ALA A 414 4.85 -16.06 1.19
CA ALA A 414 5.41 -17.40 1.09
C ALA A 414 6.91 -17.30 0.78
N GLU A 415 7.71 -18.16 1.37
CA GLU A 415 9.11 -18.37 1.02
C GLU A 415 9.25 -19.70 0.27
N HIS A 416 9.84 -19.65 -0.91
CA HIS A 416 10.26 -20.80 -1.69
C HIS A 416 11.77 -20.96 -1.56
N ARG A 417 12.22 -21.94 -0.80
CA ARG A 417 13.65 -22.28 -0.70
C ARG A 417 14.03 -23.16 -1.86
N VAL A 418 15.04 -22.72 -2.60
CA VAL A 418 15.45 -23.30 -3.86
C VAL A 418 16.92 -23.68 -3.76
N ARG A 419 17.18 -24.98 -3.89
CA ARG A 419 18.53 -25.51 -4.07
C ARG A 419 18.72 -25.93 -5.52
N ILE A 420 19.79 -25.46 -6.14
CA ILE A 420 20.13 -25.74 -7.53
C ILE A 420 21.38 -26.62 -7.57
N GLU A 421 21.28 -27.80 -8.18
CA GLU A 421 22.37 -28.78 -8.32
C GLU A 421 22.73 -28.91 -9.81
N TRP A 422 24.01 -29.08 -10.15
CA TRP A 422 24.51 -29.12 -11.54
C TRP A 422 25.28 -30.41 -11.87
#